data_AF-A0A1L6PVM3-F1
#
_entry.id   AF-A0A1L6PVM3-F1
#
_cell.length_a   1.000
_cell.length_b   1.000
_cell.length_c   1.000
_cell.angle_alpha   90.00
_cell.angle_beta   90.00
_cell.angle_gamma   90.00
#
_symmetry.space_group_name_H-M   'P 1'
#
loop_
_entity.id
_entity.type
_entity.pdbx_description
1 polymer ?
#
loop_
_entity_poly.entity_id
_entity_poly.type
_entity_poly.pdbx_seq_one_letter_code
_entity_poly.pdbx_strand_id
1 'polypeptide(L)'
;NYYFKFEGPSFNIDTACSSSLAAIQLGCTSLWSGDCDTAVAGGLSVLTSPDLFSGLSQGQFLSKTGSCKTFDNDADGYCRADGVGT
;
A
#
# COMPACT_ATOMS: atom_id res chain seq x y z
N ASN A 1 -8.56 11.34 -11.03
CA ASN A 1 -9.59 12.36 -11.35
C ASN A 1 -9.61 12.79 -12.81
N TYR A 2 -8.52 13.28 -13.41
CA TYR A 2 -8.54 13.91 -14.76
C TYR A 2 -9.16 13.08 -15.90
N TYR A 3 -8.81 11.79 -16.02
CA TYR A 3 -9.29 10.92 -17.10
C TYR A 3 -10.81 10.69 -17.01
N PHE A 4 -11.29 10.28 -15.84
CA PHE A 4 -12.71 10.01 -15.58
C PHE A 4 -13.55 11.27 -15.28
N LYS A 5 -12.94 12.46 -15.29
CA LYS A 5 -13.61 13.75 -15.02
C LYS A 5 -14.31 13.81 -13.66
N PHE A 6 -13.73 13.14 -12.64
CA PHE A 6 -14.23 13.25 -11.26
C PHE A 6 -13.86 14.60 -10.65
N GLU A 7 -14.85 15.29 -10.10
CA GLU A 7 -14.71 16.63 -9.49
C GLU A 7 -14.56 16.56 -7.96
N GLY A 8 -14.82 15.39 -7.36
CA GLY A 8 -14.65 15.16 -5.93
C GLY A 8 -13.18 15.13 -5.46
N PRO A 9 -12.95 14.87 -4.15
CA PRO A 9 -11.62 14.87 -3.56
C PRO A 9 -10.65 13.91 -4.25
N SER A 10 -9.35 14.26 -4.24
CA SER A 10 -8.27 13.51 -4.88
C SER A 10 -7.02 13.55 -4.02
N PHE A 11 -6.68 12.43 -3.37
CA PHE A 11 -5.56 12.36 -2.44
C PHE A 11 -4.62 11.19 -2.77
N ASN A 12 -3.34 11.36 -2.45
CA ASN A 12 -2.37 10.28 -2.33
C ASN A 12 -2.05 10.13 -0.84
N ILE A 13 -2.07 8.91 -0.32
CA ILE A 13 -1.80 8.63 1.08
C ILE A 13 -0.52 7.80 1.19
N ASP A 14 0.39 8.26 2.05
CA ASP A 14 1.59 7.52 2.41
C ASP A 14 1.64 7.33 3.93
N THR A 15 1.34 6.10 4.34
CA THR A 15 1.53 5.58 5.70
C THR A 15 2.35 4.28 5.65
N ALA A 16 3.27 4.19 4.68
CA ALA A 16 4.05 2.98 4.39
C ALA A 16 3.17 1.74 4.08
N CYS A 17 3.30 0.66 4.83
CA CYS A 17 2.65 -0.63 4.54
C CYS A 17 1.12 -0.59 4.63
N SER A 18 0.55 0.40 5.34
CA SER A 18 -0.91 0.55 5.52
C SER A 18 -1.55 1.53 4.54
N SER A 19 -0.81 2.10 3.59
CA SER A 19 -1.29 3.19 2.73
C SER A 19 -2.60 2.89 2.00
N SER A 20 -2.76 1.69 1.42
CA SER A 20 -3.99 1.32 0.73
C SER A 20 -5.19 1.20 1.69
N LEU A 21 -4.99 0.64 2.88
CA LEU A 21 -6.05 0.54 3.88
C LEU A 21 -6.41 1.92 4.46
N ALA A 22 -5.43 2.80 4.65
CA ALA A 22 -5.67 4.18 5.03
C ALA A 22 -6.44 4.95 3.94
N ALA A 23 -6.17 4.68 2.65
CA ALA A 23 -6.94 5.24 1.53
C ALA A 23 -8.39 4.77 1.52
N ILE A 24 -8.61 3.47 1.79
CA ILE A 24 -9.96 2.91 1.95
C ILE A 24 -10.67 3.57 3.14
N GLN A 25 -10.01 3.68 4.28
CA GLN A 25 -10.58 4.33 5.48
C GLN A 25 -10.97 5.79 5.21
N LEU A 26 -10.13 6.55 4.50
CA LEU A 26 -10.46 7.91 4.10
C LEU A 26 -11.66 7.93 3.14
N GLY A 27 -11.69 7.04 2.15
CA GLY A 27 -12.83 6.91 1.24
C GLY A 27 -14.14 6.62 1.96
N CYS A 28 -14.15 5.69 2.91
CA CYS A 28 -15.32 5.41 3.76
C CYS A 28 -15.73 6.64 4.58
N THR A 29 -14.75 7.35 5.15
CA THR A 29 -15.01 8.55 5.95
C THR A 29 -15.63 9.66 5.10
N SER A 30 -15.12 9.89 3.88
CA SER A 30 -15.67 10.88 2.94
C SER A 30 -17.09 10.55 2.47
N LEU A 31 -17.41 9.26 2.30
CA LEU A 31 -18.77 8.82 2.01
C LEU A 31 -19.72 9.10 3.20
N TRP A 32 -19.27 8.83 4.42
CA TRP A 32 -20.07 9.05 5.63
C TRP A 32 -20.26 10.53 5.99
N SER A 33 -19.26 11.37 5.72
CA SER A 33 -19.36 12.82 5.92
C SER A 33 -20.17 13.53 4.84
N GLY A 34 -20.43 12.86 3.71
CA GLY A 34 -21.11 13.46 2.56
C GLY A 34 -20.21 14.33 1.69
N ASP A 35 -18.88 14.17 1.80
CA ASP A 35 -17.91 14.86 0.93
C ASP A 35 -17.94 14.30 -0.51
N CYS A 36 -18.38 13.06 -0.67
CA CYS A 36 -18.66 12.44 -1.97
C CYS A 36 -19.73 11.35 -1.87
N ASP A 37 -20.36 11.02 -3.01
CA ASP A 37 -21.36 9.94 -3.12
C ASP A 37 -20.75 8.62 -3.61
N THR A 38 -19.52 8.67 -4.14
CA THR A 38 -18.78 7.50 -4.64
C THR A 38 -17.29 7.77 -4.46
N ALA A 39 -16.56 6.76 -3.98
CA ALA A 39 -15.11 6.82 -3.77
C ALA A 39 -14.41 5.69 -4.49
N VAL A 40 -13.30 6.01 -5.17
CA VAL A 40 -12.33 5.02 -5.68
C VAL A 40 -11.14 5.05 -4.74
N ALA A 41 -10.86 3.95 -4.05
CA ALA A 41 -9.78 3.85 -3.07
C ALA A 41 -8.97 2.58 -3.30
N GLY A 42 -7.66 2.70 -3.31
CA GLY A 42 -6.78 1.60 -3.66
C GLY A 42 -5.33 1.89 -3.30
N GLY A 43 -4.43 1.11 -3.88
CA GLY A 43 -3.00 1.33 -3.71
C GLY A 43 -2.17 0.60 -4.75
N LEU A 44 -0.91 1.00 -4.85
CA LEU A 44 0.06 0.37 -5.72
C LEU A 44 1.43 0.30 -5.04
N SER A 45 2.22 -0.70 -5.42
CA SER A 45 3.64 -0.79 -5.13
C SER A 45 4.36 -1.39 -6.32
N VAL A 46 5.43 -0.74 -6.78
CA VAL A 46 6.27 -1.22 -7.88
C VAL A 46 7.75 -1.14 -7.48
N LEU A 47 8.47 -2.25 -7.61
CA LEU A 47 9.86 -2.44 -7.23
C LEU A 47 10.80 -2.19 -8.41
N THR A 48 11.22 -0.94 -8.62
CA THR A 48 12.03 -0.56 -9.79
C THR A 48 13.52 -0.35 -9.49
N SER A 49 13.90 -0.19 -8.23
CA SER A 49 15.30 0.04 -7.80
C SER A 49 15.73 -0.93 -6.70
N PRO A 50 16.99 -1.44 -6.76
CA PRO A 50 17.57 -2.28 -5.72
C PRO A 50 17.93 -1.52 -4.42
N ASP A 51 17.96 -0.18 -4.43
CA ASP A 51 18.43 0.61 -3.28
C ASP A 51 17.51 0.43 -2.07
N LEU A 52 16.20 0.47 -2.29
CA LEU A 52 15.20 0.20 -1.25
C LEU A 52 15.29 -1.23 -0.72
N PHE A 53 15.57 -2.19 -1.59
CA PHE A 53 15.77 -3.58 -1.17
C PHE A 53 17.02 -3.71 -0.28
N SER A 54 18.10 -3.04 -0.65
CA SER A 54 19.36 -3.01 0.10
C SER A 54 19.17 -2.37 1.48
N GLY A 55 18.48 -1.22 1.55
CA GLY A 55 18.17 -0.55 2.81
C GLY A 55 17.30 -1.40 3.74
N LEU A 56 16.25 -2.04 3.21
CA LEU A 56 15.38 -2.93 4.00
C LEU A 56 16.10 -4.20 4.46
N SER A 57 17.00 -4.74 3.64
CA SER A 57 17.85 -5.88 4.01
C SER A 57 18.83 -5.51 5.14
N GLN A 58 19.49 -4.36 5.05
CA GLN A 58 20.34 -3.85 6.13
C GLN A 58 19.55 -3.64 7.43
N GLY A 59 18.31 -3.15 7.32
CA GLY A 59 17.38 -3.02 8.44
C GLY A 59 16.78 -4.34 8.97
N GLN A 60 17.19 -5.50 8.44
CA GLN A 60 16.68 -6.84 8.80
C GLN A 60 15.16 -7.00 8.64
N PHE A 61 14.54 -6.27 7.70
CA PHE A 61 13.11 -6.42 7.41
C PHE A 61 12.80 -7.61 6.50
N LEU A 62 13.77 -8.03 5.68
CA LEU A 62 13.58 -9.01 4.61
C LEU A 62 14.02 -10.42 5.02
N SER A 63 13.22 -11.43 4.64
CA SER A 63 13.63 -12.83 4.76
C SER A 63 14.80 -13.12 3.81
N LYS A 64 15.81 -13.84 4.30
CA LYS A 64 16.94 -14.29 3.47
C LYS A 64 16.56 -15.45 2.56
N THR A 65 15.48 -16.15 2.91
CA THR A 65 14.91 -17.26 2.13
C THR A 65 13.84 -16.81 1.13
N GLY A 66 13.48 -15.53 1.12
CA GLY A 66 12.64 -14.91 0.09
C GLY A 66 11.14 -15.21 0.17
N SER A 67 10.64 -15.79 1.28
CA SER A 67 9.20 -16.04 1.47
C SER A 67 8.70 -15.44 2.79
N CYS A 68 7.47 -14.96 2.80
CA CYS A 68 6.76 -14.62 4.04
C CYS A 68 6.29 -15.92 4.71
N LYS A 69 6.89 -16.28 5.85
CA LYS A 69 6.52 -17.50 6.59
C LYS A 69 5.53 -17.17 7.71
N THR A 70 4.34 -16.71 7.32
CA THR A 70 3.37 -16.18 8.29
C THR A 70 2.97 -17.26 9.29
N PHE A 71 3.19 -16.97 10.59
CA PHE A 71 2.92 -17.86 11.73
C PHE A 71 3.81 -19.12 11.84
N ASP A 72 4.90 -19.20 11.08
CA ASP A 72 5.87 -20.29 11.17
C ASP A 72 6.96 -20.02 12.23
N ASN A 73 7.52 -21.08 12.83
CA ASN A 73 8.61 -20.97 13.81
C ASN A 73 9.91 -20.41 13.20
N ASP A 74 10.14 -20.66 11.92
CA ASP A 74 11.36 -20.29 11.22
C ASP A 74 11.21 -18.94 10.46
N ALA A 75 10.22 -18.12 10.84
CA ALA A 75 9.96 -16.82 10.23
C ALA A 75 11.10 -15.81 10.51
N ASP A 76 11.69 -15.27 9.44
CA ASP A 76 12.91 -14.45 9.48
C ASP A 76 12.78 -13.10 8.75
N GLY A 77 11.55 -12.67 8.43
CA GLY A 77 11.25 -11.43 7.73
C GLY A 77 10.18 -11.62 6.65
N TYR A 78 9.92 -10.57 5.85
CA TYR A 78 8.95 -10.63 4.75
C TYR A 78 9.64 -10.63 3.38
N CYS A 79 8.89 -11.00 2.33
CA CYS A 79 9.31 -10.88 0.94
C CYS A 79 8.56 -9.73 0.25
N ARG A 80 9.28 -8.90 -0.49
CA ARG A 80 8.67 -7.79 -1.23
C ARG A 80 7.96 -8.31 -2.48
N ALA A 81 6.87 -7.64 -2.85
CA ALA A 81 6.11 -7.94 -4.05
C ALA A 81 5.56 -6.66 -4.67
N ASP A 82 5.25 -6.75 -5.95
CA ASP A 82 4.50 -5.73 -6.69
C ASP A 82 3.00 -5.98 -6.59
N GLY A 83 2.22 -4.91 -6.70
CA GLY A 83 0.76 -5.03 -6.73
C GLY A 83 0.08 -3.71 -7.04
N VAL A 84 -1.09 -3.81 -7.67
CA VAL A 84 -2.00 -2.68 -7.91
C VAL A 84 -3.44 -3.17 -7.70
N GLY A 85 -4.24 -2.36 -7.01
CA GLY A 85 -5.65 -2.65 -6.78
C GLY A 85 -6.42 -1.38 -6.43
N THR A 86 -7.71 -1.36 -6.78
CA THR A 86 -8.67 -0.27 -6.58
C THR A 86 -10.05 -0.86 -6.34
#